data_AF-A0A453FF46-F1
#
_entry.id   AF-A0A453FF46-F1
#
_cell.length_a   1.000
_cell.length_b   1.000
_cell.length_c   1.000
_cell.angle_alpha   90.00
_cell.angle_beta   90.00
_cell.angle_gamma   90.00
#
_symmetry.space_group_name_H-M   'P 1'
#
loop_
_entity.id
_entity.type
_entity.pdbx_description
1 polymer ?
#
loop_
_entity_poly.entity_id
_entity_poly.type
_entity_poly.pdbx_seq_one_letter_code
_entity_poly.pdbx_strand_id
1 'polypeptide(L)'
;SSYVTELENGAVDINKRVLGMPVSLSPIHKSIKQLNRAVLKVDSELQALQTWKFWSPWRNNPLRVRDLNDRLMMTERAFTEREGLSGRPWYKHMVSCCGFGCWFITYHRAYGKEISQIYGPSLYNDYGAEAYPGVDDAIQTAKKANTSESWQSVQHEIHRVARVISQSASVLSGGFS
;
A
#
# COMPACT_ATOMS: atom_id res chain seq x y z
N SER A 1 -9.46 3.59 -6.31
CA SER A 1 -8.44 4.57 -5.85
C SER A 1 -7.18 4.43 -6.68
N SER A 2 -6.50 5.53 -6.97
CA SER A 2 -5.22 5.56 -7.73
C SER A 2 -4.19 4.58 -7.17
N TYR A 3 -4.11 4.42 -5.84
CA TYR A 3 -3.17 3.50 -5.18
C TYR A 3 -3.35 2.02 -5.56
N VAL A 4 -4.61 1.54 -5.57
CA VAL A 4 -4.92 0.15 -5.96
C VAL A 4 -4.55 -0.09 -7.42
N THR A 5 -4.78 0.89 -8.29
CA THR A 5 -4.41 0.82 -9.70
C THR A 5 -2.89 0.71 -9.89
N GLU A 6 -2.09 1.44 -9.11
CA GLU A 6 -0.62 1.30 -9.17
C GLU A 6 -0.16 -0.11 -8.75
N LEU A 7 -0.76 -0.69 -7.70
CA LEU A 7 -0.47 -2.06 -7.28
C LEU A 7 -0.83 -3.09 -8.36
N GLU A 8 -1.97 -2.90 -9.03
CA GLU A 8 -2.42 -3.75 -10.13
C GLU A 8 -1.48 -3.64 -11.34
N ASN A 9 -1.08 -2.42 -11.71
CA ASN A 9 -0.13 -2.18 -12.80
C ASN A 9 1.21 -2.87 -12.54
N GLY A 10 1.74 -2.76 -11.32
CA GLY A 10 2.97 -3.46 -10.92
C GLY A 10 2.82 -4.98 -10.99
N ALA A 11 1.66 -5.53 -10.62
CA ALA A 11 1.43 -6.97 -10.64
C ALA A 11 1.36 -7.49 -12.09
N VAL A 12 0.77 -6.70 -12.98
CA VAL A 12 0.75 -6.97 -14.42
C VAL A 12 2.18 -6.96 -15.01
N ASP A 13 3.04 -6.03 -14.59
CA ASP A 13 4.46 -6.02 -15.02
C ASP A 13 5.21 -7.29 -14.58
N ILE A 14 5.10 -7.66 -13.30
CA ILE A 14 5.70 -8.89 -12.78
C ILE A 14 5.20 -10.09 -13.58
N ASN A 15 3.88 -10.19 -13.81
CA ASN A 15 3.29 -11.31 -14.52
C ASN A 15 3.91 -11.49 -15.91
N LYS A 16 4.10 -10.40 -16.67
CA LYS A 16 4.76 -10.44 -17.99
C LYS A 16 6.19 -10.99 -17.91
N ARG A 17 6.91 -10.69 -16.82
CA ARG A 17 8.32 -11.05 -16.64
C ARG A 17 8.53 -12.50 -16.16
N VAL A 18 7.52 -13.11 -15.56
CA VAL A 18 7.55 -14.48 -15.02
C VAL A 18 6.68 -15.47 -15.81
N LEU A 19 6.20 -15.09 -17.00
CA LEU A 19 5.43 -15.97 -17.88
C LEU A 19 6.21 -17.28 -18.14
N GLY A 20 5.56 -18.42 -17.88
CA GLY A 20 6.14 -19.75 -18.07
C GLY A 20 7.06 -20.23 -16.93
N MET A 21 7.27 -19.42 -15.89
CA MET A 21 8.06 -19.80 -14.72
C MET A 21 7.17 -20.42 -13.62
N PRO A 22 7.72 -21.25 -12.71
CA PRO A 22 6.95 -21.90 -11.65
C PRO A 22 6.61 -20.93 -10.49
N VAL A 23 5.97 -19.80 -10.81
CA VAL A 23 5.64 -18.72 -9.89
C VAL A 23 4.17 -18.33 -10.07
N SER A 24 3.46 -18.12 -8.95
CA SER A 24 2.06 -17.74 -8.91
C SER A 24 1.88 -16.37 -8.28
N LEU A 25 1.21 -15.47 -9.00
CA LEU A 25 0.79 -14.15 -8.52
C LEU A 25 -0.58 -14.18 -7.80
N SER A 26 -1.22 -15.35 -7.67
CA SER A 26 -2.50 -15.49 -6.97
C SER A 26 -2.52 -14.83 -5.58
N PRO A 27 -1.46 -14.94 -4.74
CA PRO A 27 -1.42 -14.26 -3.45
C PRO A 27 -1.56 -12.73 -3.57
N ILE A 28 -0.80 -12.09 -4.47
CA ILE A 28 -0.84 -10.62 -4.65
C ILE A 28 -2.22 -10.18 -5.16
N HIS A 29 -2.78 -10.84 -6.17
CA HIS A 29 -4.10 -10.49 -6.69
C HIS A 29 -5.19 -10.61 -5.62
N LYS A 30 -5.13 -11.64 -4.78
CA LYS A 30 -6.07 -11.83 -3.67
C LYS A 30 -5.95 -10.69 -2.66
N SER A 31 -4.73 -10.29 -2.29
CA SER A 31 -4.48 -9.22 -1.34
C SER A 31 -4.90 -7.84 -1.89
N ILE A 32 -4.60 -7.53 -3.15
CA ILE A 32 -5.03 -6.29 -3.81
C ILE A 32 -6.56 -6.20 -3.82
N LYS A 33 -7.26 -7.29 -4.16
CA LYS A 33 -8.72 -7.35 -4.11
C LYS A 33 -9.26 -7.09 -2.70
N GLN A 34 -8.59 -7.59 -1.67
CA GLN A 34 -8.94 -7.32 -0.27
C GLN A 34 -8.75 -5.83 0.07
N LEU A 35 -7.63 -5.23 -0.33
CA LEU A 35 -7.36 -3.81 -0.15
C LEU A 35 -8.40 -2.94 -0.85
N ASN A 36 -8.74 -3.27 -2.09
CA ASN A 36 -9.75 -2.51 -2.84
C ASN A 36 -11.11 -2.52 -2.13
N ARG A 37 -11.52 -3.65 -1.55
CA ARG A 37 -12.75 -3.73 -0.73
C ARG A 37 -12.66 -2.84 0.52
N ALA A 38 -11.50 -2.81 1.18
CA ALA A 38 -11.29 -1.95 2.35
C ALA A 38 -11.35 -0.46 1.98
N VAL A 39 -10.76 -0.07 0.84
CA VAL A 39 -10.83 1.29 0.29
C VAL A 39 -12.27 1.68 0.00
N LEU A 40 -13.02 0.85 -0.73
CA LEU A 40 -14.44 1.12 -1.04
C LEU A 40 -15.30 1.27 0.22
N LYS A 41 -15.00 0.51 1.28
CA LYS A 41 -15.67 0.65 2.58
C LYS A 41 -15.37 2.02 3.19
N VAL A 42 -14.12 2.43 3.26
CA VAL A 42 -13.71 3.75 3.77
C VAL A 42 -14.32 4.89 2.96
N ASP A 43 -14.36 4.78 1.62
CA ASP A 43 -14.99 5.77 0.75
C ASP A 43 -16.49 5.93 1.07
N SER A 44 -17.20 4.82 1.33
CA SER A 44 -18.61 4.85 1.75
C SER A 44 -18.81 5.48 3.14
N GLU A 45 -17.90 5.20 4.09
CA GLU A 45 -17.89 5.83 5.42
C GLU A 45 -17.66 7.35 5.31
N LEU A 46 -16.76 7.77 4.43
CA LEU A 46 -16.47 9.18 4.18
C LEU A 46 -17.64 9.92 3.53
N GLN A 47 -18.30 9.30 2.53
CA GLN A 47 -19.50 9.87 1.91
C GLN A 47 -20.65 10.03 2.92
N ALA A 48 -20.82 9.07 3.83
CA ALA A 48 -21.79 9.18 4.92
C ALA A 48 -21.47 10.34 5.89
N LEU A 49 -20.18 10.68 6.08
CA LEU A 49 -19.77 11.85 6.87
C LEU A 49 -19.98 13.17 6.11
N GLN A 50 -19.81 13.18 4.77
CA GLN A 50 -19.96 14.38 3.93
C GLN A 50 -21.42 14.78 3.70
N THR A 51 -22.36 13.84 3.70
CA THR A 51 -23.79 14.10 3.47
C THR A 51 -24.51 14.81 4.63
N TRP A 52 -23.84 14.99 5.78
CA TRP A 52 -24.39 15.67 6.95
C TRP A 52 -23.95 17.14 7.03
N LYS A 53 -24.70 17.96 6.28
CA LYS A 53 -24.69 19.44 6.25
C LYS A 53 -23.44 20.13 5.68
N PHE A 54 -23.71 20.87 4.62
CA PHE A 54 -23.02 22.08 4.19
C PHE A 54 -22.68 22.91 5.45
N TRP A 55 -21.38 23.02 5.74
CA TRP A 55 -20.75 23.60 6.95
C TRP A 55 -20.75 22.72 8.22
N SER A 56 -19.61 22.05 8.40
CA SER A 56 -19.07 21.42 9.62
C SER A 56 -19.35 19.92 9.92
N PRO A 57 -18.94 18.98 9.05
CA PRO A 57 -18.72 17.57 9.44
C PRO A 57 -17.79 17.43 10.67
N TRP A 58 -16.82 18.34 10.78
CA TRP A 58 -15.73 18.33 11.75
C TRP A 58 -16.14 18.62 13.20
N ARG A 59 -17.24 19.38 13.40
CA ARG A 59 -17.77 19.67 14.75
C ARG A 59 -18.63 18.54 15.31
N ASN A 60 -19.25 17.75 14.43
CA ASN A 60 -20.31 16.83 14.83
C ASN A 60 -19.77 15.46 15.27
N ASN A 61 -18.62 15.00 14.74
CA ASN A 61 -18.02 13.70 15.11
C ASN A 61 -16.48 13.68 15.04
N PRO A 62 -15.76 14.45 15.89
CA PRO A 62 -14.30 14.52 15.87
C PRO A 62 -13.62 13.15 16.09
N LEU A 63 -14.27 12.25 16.84
CA LEU A 63 -13.76 10.90 17.09
C LEU A 63 -13.74 10.03 15.83
N ARG A 64 -14.73 10.16 14.93
CA ARG A 64 -14.76 9.40 13.67
C ARG A 64 -13.73 9.90 12.66
N VAL A 65 -13.54 11.21 12.58
CA VAL A 65 -12.47 11.79 11.76
C VAL A 65 -11.10 11.33 12.26
N ARG A 66 -10.91 11.32 13.57
CA ARG A 66 -9.68 10.81 14.20
C ARG A 66 -9.47 9.33 13.91
N ASP A 67 -10.50 8.49 14.06
CA ASP A 67 -10.44 7.06 13.74
C ASP A 67 -10.01 6.80 12.29
N LEU A 68 -10.65 7.47 11.33
CA LEU A 68 -10.30 7.35 9.92
C LEU A 68 -8.86 7.77 9.65
N ASN A 69 -8.42 8.88 10.25
CA ASN A 69 -7.03 9.34 10.14
C ASN A 69 -6.04 8.35 10.76
N ASP A 70 -6.35 7.80 11.93
CA ASP A 70 -5.51 6.82 12.60
C ASP A 70 -5.42 5.53 11.75
N ARG A 71 -6.53 5.08 11.16
CA ARG A 71 -6.54 3.94 10.23
C ARG A 71 -5.71 4.20 8.99
N LEU A 72 -5.79 5.39 8.37
CA LEU A 72 -4.95 5.77 7.23
C LEU A 72 -3.47 5.79 7.61
N MET A 73 -3.11 6.45 8.71
CA MET A 73 -1.74 6.48 9.25
C MET A 73 -1.19 5.08 9.51
N MET A 74 -1.98 4.21 10.13
CA MET A 74 -1.58 2.84 10.45
C MET A 74 -1.50 1.94 9.23
N THR A 75 -2.32 2.21 8.20
CA THR A 75 -2.29 1.49 6.92
C THR A 75 -0.96 1.74 6.20
N GLU A 76 -0.47 2.99 6.16
CA GLU A 76 0.85 3.31 5.62
C GLU A 76 1.97 2.59 6.38
N ARG A 77 1.88 2.55 7.71
CA ARG A 77 2.85 1.80 8.54
C ARG A 77 2.79 0.30 8.28
N ALA A 78 1.62 -0.25 8.00
CA ALA A 78 1.45 -1.67 7.73
C ALA A 78 2.16 -2.11 6.44
N PHE A 79 2.49 -1.18 5.52
CA PHE A 79 3.32 -1.46 4.35
C PHE A 79 4.81 -1.67 4.65
N THR A 80 5.21 -1.47 5.91
CA THR A 80 6.60 -1.65 6.36
C THR A 80 6.79 -2.99 7.08
N GLU A 81 7.86 -3.69 6.74
CA GLU A 81 8.21 -4.97 7.32
C GLU A 81 9.51 -4.88 8.14
N ARG A 82 9.51 -5.43 9.36
CA ARG A 82 10.64 -5.31 10.30
C ARG A 82 11.95 -5.86 9.75
N GLU A 83 11.90 -6.89 8.93
CA GLU A 83 13.09 -7.52 8.34
C GLU A 83 13.68 -6.67 7.20
N GLY A 84 12.84 -5.90 6.50
CA GLY A 84 13.23 -5.14 5.31
C GLY A 84 13.49 -6.03 4.09
N LEU A 85 13.93 -5.45 2.98
CA LEU A 85 14.19 -6.19 1.75
C LEU A 85 15.41 -7.12 1.89
N SER A 86 15.37 -8.23 1.15
CA SER A 86 16.50 -9.17 1.10
C SER A 86 17.75 -8.46 0.57
N GLY A 87 18.88 -8.60 1.26
CA GLY A 87 20.13 -7.90 0.95
C GLY A 87 20.15 -6.40 1.29
N ARG A 88 19.01 -5.79 1.64
CA ARG A 88 18.89 -4.38 2.05
C ARG A 88 17.98 -4.26 3.28
N PRO A 89 18.42 -4.74 4.45
CA PRO A 89 17.58 -4.76 5.65
C PRO A 89 17.18 -3.36 6.12
N TRP A 90 17.87 -2.29 5.71
CA TRP A 90 17.48 -0.91 6.02
C TRP A 90 16.26 -0.44 5.22
N TYR A 91 15.91 -1.09 4.10
CA TYR A 91 14.73 -0.74 3.30
C TYR A 91 13.51 -1.52 3.81
N LYS A 92 12.64 -0.84 4.56
CA LYS A 92 11.50 -1.49 5.25
C LYS A 92 10.22 -1.54 4.44
N HIS A 93 10.06 -0.69 3.42
CA HIS A 93 8.84 -0.61 2.63
C HIS A 93 8.77 -1.78 1.65
N MET A 94 7.66 -2.52 1.63
CA MET A 94 7.53 -3.68 0.71
C MET A 94 6.89 -3.33 -0.63
N VAL A 95 6.15 -2.23 -0.67
CA VAL A 95 5.55 -1.63 -1.86
C VAL A 95 6.15 -0.25 -2.04
N SER A 96 6.77 0.04 -3.19
CA SER A 96 7.22 1.39 -3.50
C SER A 96 6.12 2.10 -4.28
N CYS A 97 5.28 2.87 -3.59
CA CYS A 97 4.31 3.74 -4.26
C CYS A 97 4.92 5.12 -4.49
N CYS A 98 5.16 5.43 -5.75
CA CYS A 98 5.60 6.74 -6.18
C CYS A 98 4.38 7.66 -6.35
N GLY A 99 3.80 8.05 -5.20
CA GLY A 99 2.66 8.96 -5.08
C GLY A 99 2.14 8.99 -3.64
N PHE A 100 2.19 10.17 -3.00
CA PHE A 100 1.81 10.53 -1.61
C PHE A 100 2.33 9.66 -0.43
N GLY A 101 2.63 8.38 -0.61
CA GLY A 101 3.03 7.45 0.45
C GLY A 101 4.53 7.45 0.78
N CYS A 102 5.40 7.97 -0.10
CA CYS A 102 6.85 7.81 0.10
C CYS A 102 7.51 8.87 1.02
N TRP A 103 6.77 9.86 1.54
CA TRP A 103 7.29 10.77 2.58
C TRP A 103 6.23 11.00 3.67
N PHE A 104 6.13 10.08 4.64
CA PHE A 104 5.46 10.35 5.91
C PHE A 104 6.41 10.16 7.10
N ILE A 105 7.65 10.66 6.97
CA ILE A 105 8.55 10.93 8.10
C ILE A 105 9.26 12.29 7.97
N THR A 106 8.59 13.35 7.50
CA THR A 106 9.04 14.75 7.75
C THR A 106 7.92 15.73 7.40
N TYR A 107 6.88 15.80 8.22
CA TYR A 107 6.03 16.99 8.27
C TYR A 107 5.43 17.20 9.67
N HIS A 108 6.30 17.15 10.67
CA HIS A 108 6.05 17.87 11.91
C HIS A 108 6.90 19.13 11.86
N ARG A 109 6.25 20.30 11.97
CA ARG A 109 6.83 21.64 12.22
C ARG A 109 7.15 22.51 10.99
N ALA A 110 6.14 22.94 10.24
CA ALA A 110 6.32 24.13 9.39
C ALA A 110 5.14 25.11 9.34
N TYR A 111 3.89 24.71 9.55
CA TYR A 111 2.80 25.69 9.47
C TYR A 111 1.77 25.47 10.56
N GLY A 112 1.78 26.38 11.55
CA GLY A 112 0.74 26.54 12.56
C GLY A 112 -0.57 27.01 11.91
N LYS A 113 -1.27 26.09 11.26
CA LYS A 113 -2.66 26.23 10.85
C LYS A 113 -3.40 25.02 11.39
N GLU A 114 -4.42 25.28 12.19
CA GLU A 114 -5.42 24.28 12.57
C GLU A 114 -6.04 23.72 11.29
N ILE A 115 -5.57 22.55 10.88
CA ILE A 115 -6.24 21.75 9.86
C ILE A 115 -6.34 20.34 10.42
N SER A 116 -7.54 19.97 10.84
CA SER A 116 -7.94 18.64 11.29
C SER A 116 -8.03 17.66 10.10
N GLN A 117 -6.94 17.50 9.34
CA GLN A 117 -6.97 16.94 7.97
C GLN A 117 -7.25 15.44 7.88
N ILE A 118 -8.19 15.10 6.99
CA ILE A 118 -8.22 13.88 6.19
C ILE A 118 -7.30 14.18 4.99
N TYR A 119 -6.16 13.50 4.86
CA TYR A 119 -5.05 13.71 3.90
C TYR A 119 -5.40 14.49 2.60
N GLY A 120 -4.66 15.59 2.32
CA GLY A 120 -4.94 16.52 1.22
C GLY A 120 -4.69 15.99 -0.21
N PRO A 121 -5.27 16.61 -1.26
CA PRO A 121 -5.29 16.05 -2.61
C PRO A 121 -3.95 16.19 -3.35
N SER A 122 -3.53 15.12 -4.03
CA SER A 122 -2.51 15.18 -5.10
C SER A 122 -3.16 15.60 -6.41
N LEU A 123 -2.54 16.54 -7.12
CA LEU A 123 -2.94 16.93 -8.48
C LEU A 123 -2.15 16.21 -9.57
N TYR A 124 -1.10 15.44 -9.23
CA TYR A 124 -0.26 14.75 -10.22
C TYR A 124 0.36 13.46 -9.64
N ASN A 125 0.25 12.36 -10.37
CA ASN A 125 0.92 11.08 -10.12
C ASN A 125 1.75 10.71 -11.35
N ASP A 126 2.96 11.24 -11.45
CA ASP A 126 3.89 10.83 -12.51
C ASP A 126 5.27 10.56 -11.92
N TYR A 127 5.52 9.30 -11.55
CA TYR A 127 6.82 8.86 -11.06
C TYR A 127 7.00 7.36 -11.34
N GLY A 128 7.77 7.04 -12.38
CA GLY A 128 8.03 5.69 -12.91
C GLY A 128 8.97 4.83 -12.06
N ALA A 129 8.67 4.62 -10.78
CA ALA A 129 9.36 3.66 -9.93
C ALA A 129 8.68 2.28 -9.97
N GLU A 130 9.49 1.21 -9.88
CA GLU A 130 8.99 -0.17 -9.80
C GLU A 130 8.20 -0.39 -8.50
N ALA A 131 6.98 -0.93 -8.60
CA ALA A 131 6.06 -1.06 -7.47
C ALA A 131 6.53 -2.07 -6.40
N TYR A 132 7.36 -3.06 -6.78
CA TYR A 132 7.71 -4.22 -5.95
C TYR A 132 9.21 -4.55 -5.98
N PRO A 133 10.08 -3.65 -5.47
CA PRO A 133 11.53 -3.75 -5.65
C PRO A 133 12.15 -5.07 -5.15
N GLY A 134 11.61 -5.68 -4.09
CA GLY A 134 12.08 -6.99 -3.61
C GLY A 134 11.79 -8.13 -4.58
N VAL A 135 10.61 -8.11 -5.22
CA VAL A 135 10.24 -9.09 -6.25
C VAL A 135 11.09 -8.87 -7.50
N ASP A 136 11.36 -7.61 -7.85
CA ASP A 136 12.19 -7.25 -9.00
C ASP A 136 13.63 -7.73 -8.86
N ASP A 137 14.26 -7.49 -7.70
CA ASP A 137 15.60 -7.98 -7.36
C ASP A 137 15.65 -9.52 -7.39
N ALA A 138 14.61 -10.19 -6.87
CA ALA A 138 14.51 -11.65 -6.90
C ALA A 138 14.38 -12.21 -8.32
N ILE A 139 13.58 -11.58 -9.19
CA ILE A 139 13.41 -12.00 -10.59
C ILE A 139 14.72 -11.83 -11.36
N GLN A 140 15.43 -10.71 -11.17
CA GLN A 140 16.73 -10.49 -11.82
C GLN A 140 17.74 -11.57 -11.42
N THR A 141 17.76 -11.93 -10.14
CA THR A 141 18.62 -13.01 -9.62
C THR A 141 18.22 -14.36 -10.19
N ALA A 142 16.91 -14.65 -10.25
CA ALA A 142 16.39 -15.91 -10.76
C ALA A 142 16.68 -16.11 -12.25
N LYS A 143 16.59 -15.04 -13.07
CA LYS A 143 16.95 -15.09 -14.49
C LYS A 143 18.45 -15.35 -14.70
N LYS A 144 19.32 -14.86 -13.83
CA LYS A 144 20.78 -15.10 -13.91
C LYS A 144 21.15 -16.52 -13.48
N ALA A 145 20.56 -17.02 -12.40
CA ALA A 145 20.87 -18.33 -11.85
C ALA A 145 20.15 -19.48 -12.58
N ASN A 146 18.93 -19.24 -13.06
CA ASN A 146 18.05 -20.21 -13.73
C ASN A 146 17.86 -21.54 -12.98
N THR A 147 17.84 -21.50 -11.65
CA THR A 147 17.64 -22.67 -10.77
C THR A 147 16.23 -22.68 -10.18
N SER A 148 15.74 -23.85 -9.77
CA SER A 148 14.43 -23.94 -9.10
C SER A 148 14.40 -23.15 -7.78
N GLU A 149 15.52 -23.16 -7.03
CA GLU A 149 15.67 -22.45 -5.76
C GLU A 149 15.55 -20.92 -5.91
N SER A 150 16.09 -20.35 -6.99
CA SER A 150 16.00 -18.92 -7.23
C SER A 150 14.57 -18.49 -7.59
N TRP A 151 13.81 -19.33 -8.30
CA TRP A 151 12.38 -19.10 -8.55
C TRP A 151 11.52 -19.29 -7.31
N GLN A 152 11.89 -20.19 -6.39
CA GLN A 152 11.25 -20.28 -5.07
C GLN A 152 11.46 -18.99 -4.25
N SER A 153 12.63 -18.37 -4.38
CA SER A 153 12.89 -17.06 -3.74
C SER A 153 11.99 -15.95 -4.30
N VAL A 154 11.71 -15.95 -5.60
CA VAL A 154 10.70 -15.04 -6.20
C VAL A 154 9.32 -15.29 -5.61
N GLN A 155 8.90 -16.55 -5.49
CA GLN A 155 7.62 -16.90 -4.88
C GLN A 155 7.55 -16.46 -3.40
N HIS A 156 8.66 -16.55 -2.67
CA HIS A 156 8.74 -16.08 -1.28
C HIS A 156 8.51 -14.56 -1.19
N GLU A 157 9.19 -13.77 -2.02
CA GLU A 157 8.99 -12.31 -2.05
C GLU A 157 7.56 -11.91 -2.44
N ILE A 158 6.93 -12.62 -3.37
CA ILE A 158 5.52 -12.44 -3.72
C ILE A 158 4.60 -12.66 -2.51
N HIS A 159 4.86 -13.70 -1.71
CA HIS A 159 4.09 -13.95 -0.49
C HIS A 159 4.29 -12.86 0.56
N ARG A 160 5.51 -12.34 0.71
CA ARG A 160 5.79 -11.23 1.65
C ARG A 160 5.02 -9.97 1.27
N VAL A 161 5.06 -9.59 0.00
CA VAL A 161 4.29 -8.45 -0.53
C VAL A 161 2.78 -8.67 -0.32
N ALA A 162 2.27 -9.85 -0.69
CA ALA A 162 0.86 -10.18 -0.52
C ALA A 162 0.41 -10.10 0.95
N ARG A 163 1.22 -10.60 1.88
CA ARG A 163 0.97 -10.53 3.33
C ARG A 163 0.83 -9.08 3.77
N VAL A 164 1.77 -8.23 3.38
CA VAL A 164 1.79 -6.82 3.74
C VAL A 164 0.56 -6.07 3.19
N ILE A 165 0.20 -6.28 1.92
CA ILE A 165 -1.02 -5.68 1.33
C ILE A 165 -2.28 -6.14 2.09
N SER A 166 -2.39 -7.42 2.44
CA SER A 166 -3.52 -7.94 3.22
C SER A 166 -3.57 -7.38 4.64
N GLN A 167 -2.42 -7.18 5.29
CA GLN A 167 -2.34 -6.55 6.61
C GLN A 167 -2.83 -5.10 6.53
N SER A 168 -2.33 -4.33 5.56
CA SER A 168 -2.76 -2.95 5.29
C SER A 168 -4.27 -2.89 5.03
N ALA A 169 -4.82 -3.81 4.23
CA ALA A 169 -6.26 -3.89 3.99
C ALA A 169 -7.07 -4.12 5.28
N SER A 170 -6.56 -4.96 6.17
CA SER A 170 -7.22 -5.29 7.44
C SER A 170 -7.25 -4.09 8.38
N VAL A 171 -6.11 -3.38 8.50
CA VAL A 171 -5.98 -2.13 9.26
C VAL A 171 -6.93 -1.06 8.70
N LEU A 172 -6.91 -0.85 7.39
CA LEU A 172 -7.75 0.15 6.73
C LEU A 172 -9.24 -0.13 6.94
N SER A 173 -9.65 -1.40 6.91
CA SER A 173 -11.05 -1.80 7.08
C SER A 173 -11.58 -1.66 8.51
N GLY A 174 -10.72 -1.37 9.49
CA GLY A 174 -11.07 -1.29 10.91
C GLY A 174 -11.26 -2.67 11.57
N GLY A 175 -10.62 -3.72 11.04
CA GLY A 175 -10.78 -5.10 11.52
C GLY A 175 -10.11 -5.43 12.86
N PHE A 176 -9.52 -4.44 13.55
CA PHE A 176 -9.02 -4.55 14.92
C PHE A 176 -9.84 -3.63 15.81
N SER A 177 -11.04 -4.08 16.17
CA SER A 177 -11.91 -3.49 17.20
C SER A 177 -12.43 -4.59 18.11
#